data_AF-A0A3D3YZY0-F1
#
_entry.id   AF-A0A3D3YZY0-F1
#
_cell.length_a   1.000
_cell.length_b   1.000
_cell.length_c   1.000
_cell.angle_alpha   90.00
_cell.angle_beta   90.00
_cell.angle_gamma   90.00
#
_symmetry.space_group_name_H-M   'P 1'
#
loop_
_entity.id
_entity.type
_entity.pdbx_description
1 polymer ?
#
loop_
_entity_poly.entity_id
_entity_poly.type
_entity_poly.pdbx_seq_one_letter_code
_entity_poly.pdbx_strand_id
1 'polypeptide(L)'
;MGHVIVVGNEKGGAGKSTLSVHIAVACAISGLKVAALDLDRRQRTFERYFENRSRWSKSNEADLATPDFFFLTKAAAERRDQAEAEETAATQALIAEMRASHD
;
A
#
# COMPACT_ATOMS: atom_id res chain seq x y z
N MET A 1 -13.33 2.85 13.46
CA MET A 1 -13.23 3.79 12.33
C MET A 1 -11.76 4.08 12.08
N GLY A 2 -11.19 3.34 11.14
CA GLY A 2 -9.80 3.46 10.73
C GLY A 2 -9.48 4.79 10.05
N HIS A 3 -8.21 5.15 10.08
CA HIS A 3 -7.69 6.36 9.45
C HIS A 3 -7.08 6.02 8.08
N VAL A 4 -7.26 6.92 7.11
CA VAL A 4 -6.60 6.80 5.79
C VAL A 4 -5.51 7.85 5.70
N ILE A 5 -4.28 7.40 5.49
CA ILE A 5 -3.10 8.25 5.31
C ILE A 5 -2.69 8.13 3.84
N VAL A 6 -2.71 9.26 3.12
CA VAL A 6 -2.25 9.33 1.73
C VAL A 6 -0.91 10.06 1.68
N VAL A 7 0.11 9.40 1.12
CA VAL A 7 1.42 10.02 0.90
C VAL A 7 1.59 10.26 -0.60
N GLY A 8 1.59 11.53 -0.99
CA GLY A 8 1.73 11.96 -2.38
C GLY A 8 2.84 13.00 -2.52
N ASN A 9 3.49 13.04 -3.68
CA ASN A 9 4.48 14.07 -4.03
C ASN A 9 4.45 14.35 -5.54
N GLU A 10 4.89 15.55 -5.93
CA GLU A 10 4.89 15.98 -7.34
C GLU A 10 5.99 15.31 -8.16
N LYS A 11 7.13 15.01 -7.54
CA LYS A 11 8.33 14.47 -8.21
C LYS A 11 8.83 13.21 -7.54
N GLY A 12 9.41 12.31 -8.33
CA GLY A 12 10.15 11.16 -7.81
C GLY A 12 11.34 11.59 -6.94
N GLY A 13 11.78 10.71 -6.03
CA GLY A 13 13.03 10.89 -5.27
C GLY A 13 12.92 11.60 -3.92
N ALA A 14 11.76 12.16 -3.53
CA ALA A 14 11.61 12.85 -2.24
C ALA A 14 11.46 11.92 -1.01
N GLY A 15 11.70 10.62 -1.17
CA GLY A 15 11.57 9.65 -0.06
C GLY A 15 10.13 9.24 0.30
N LYS A 16 9.13 9.50 -0.56
CA LYS A 16 7.72 9.11 -0.35
C LYS A 16 7.56 7.66 0.10
N SER A 17 8.16 6.72 -0.64
CA SER A 17 8.03 5.29 -0.34
C SER A 17 8.75 4.93 0.96
N THR A 18 9.90 5.56 1.25
CA THR A 18 10.61 5.38 2.52
C THR A 18 9.74 5.82 3.70
N LEU A 19 9.17 7.02 3.65
CA LEU A 19 8.29 7.52 4.70
C LEU A 19 7.05 6.63 4.86
N SER A 20 6.45 6.21 3.75
CA SER A 20 5.28 5.31 3.76
C SER A 20 5.59 3.98 4.45
N VAL A 21 6.76 3.39 4.18
CA VAL A 21 7.23 2.16 4.85
C VAL A 21 7.34 2.38 6.35
N HIS A 22 8.00 3.46 6.77
CA HIS A 22 8.22 3.71 8.19
C HIS A 22 6.91 3.95 8.94
N ILE A 23 5.96 4.68 8.36
CA ILE A 23 4.63 4.88 8.95
C ILE A 23 3.91 3.54 9.11
N ALA A 24 3.84 2.73 8.04
CA ALA A 24 3.14 1.44 8.08
C ALA A 24 3.76 0.47 9.10
N VAL A 25 5.09 0.39 9.17
CA VAL A 25 5.80 -0.46 10.14
C VAL A 25 5.61 0.05 11.57
N ALA A 26 5.69 1.36 11.80
CA ALA A 26 5.49 1.92 13.14
C ALA A 26 4.08 1.65 13.67
N CYS A 27 3.05 1.79 12.82
CA CYS A 27 1.68 1.44 13.16
C CYS A 27 1.52 -0.06 13.45
N ALA A 28 2.10 -0.93 12.63
CA ALA A 28 2.04 -2.38 12.83
C ALA A 28 2.75 -2.82 14.12
N ILE A 29 3.93 -2.27 14.42
CA ILE A 29 4.64 -2.51 15.69
C ILE A 29 3.84 -2.02 16.90
N SER A 30 3.05 -0.96 16.72
CA SER A 30 2.15 -0.43 17.77
C SER A 30 0.89 -1.27 17.98
N GLY A 31 0.76 -2.43 17.33
CA GLY A 31 -0.37 -3.34 17.45
C GLY A 31 -1.61 -2.92 16.66
N LEU A 32 -1.49 -1.93 15.77
CA LEU A 32 -2.59 -1.54 14.88
C LEU A 32 -2.69 -2.51 13.71
N LYS A 33 -3.91 -2.80 13.27
CA LYS A 33 -4.15 -3.41 11.96
C LYS A 33 -3.84 -2.38 10.89
N VAL A 34 -2.99 -2.73 9.93
CA VAL A 34 -2.55 -1.80 8.88
C VAL A 34 -2.74 -2.46 7.53
N ALA A 35 -3.59 -1.84 6.70
CA ALA A 35 -3.65 -2.12 5.27
C ALA A 35 -2.81 -1.09 4.50
N ALA A 36 -2.12 -1.53 3.46
CA ALA A 36 -1.23 -0.71 2.68
C ALA A 36 -1.52 -0.86 1.18
N LEU A 37 -1.73 0.25 0.48
CA LEU A 37 -2.08 0.31 -0.94
C LEU A 37 -1.01 1.09 -1.71
N ASP A 38 -0.38 0.45 -2.70
CA ASP A 38 0.54 1.12 -3.63
C ASP A 38 -0.17 1.48 -4.94
N LEU A 39 -0.27 2.78 -5.22
CA LEU A 39 -0.82 3.30 -6.48
C LEU A 39 0.27 3.41 -7.57
N ASP A 40 1.56 3.35 -7.22
CA ASP A 40 2.68 3.46 -8.18
C ASP A 40 3.19 2.08 -8.59
N ARG A 41 2.46 1.46 -9.52
CA ARG A 41 2.79 0.14 -10.06
C ARG A 41 4.07 0.10 -10.91
N ARG A 42 4.60 1.24 -11.34
CA ARG A 42 5.77 1.25 -12.23
C ARG A 42 7.04 0.95 -11.45
N GLN A 43 7.18 1.54 -10.25
CA GLN A 43 8.38 1.35 -9.43
C GLN A 43 8.24 0.20 -8.42
N ARG A 44 7.04 -0.08 -7.89
CA ARG A 44 6.78 -1.15 -6.90
C ARG A 44 7.72 -1.11 -5.68
N THR A 45 8.26 0.06 -5.34
CA THR A 45 9.27 0.19 -4.28
C THR A 45 8.71 -0.18 -2.91
N PHE A 46 7.46 0.21 -2.66
CA PHE A 46 6.78 -0.02 -1.39
C PHE A 46 6.40 -1.50 -1.24
N GLU A 47 5.87 -2.12 -2.31
CA GLU A 47 5.56 -3.55 -2.38
C GLU A 47 6.81 -4.42 -2.19
N ARG A 48 7.85 -4.15 -2.99
CA ARG A 48 9.10 -4.92 -2.96
C ARG A 48 9.77 -4.88 -1.58
N TYR A 49 9.63 -3.78 -0.85
CA TYR A 49 10.11 -3.70 0.53
C TYR A 49 9.44 -4.76 1.42
N PHE A 50 8.11 -4.86 1.39
CA PHE A 50 7.40 -5.83 2.24
C PHE A 50 7.57 -7.27 1.76
N GLU A 51 7.69 -7.51 0.44
CA GLU A 51 8.08 -8.83 -0.08
C GLU A 51 9.47 -9.27 0.44
N ASN A 52 10.44 -8.34 0.44
CA ASN A 52 11.78 -8.60 0.98
C ASN A 52 11.72 -8.83 2.50
N ARG A 53 10.94 -8.02 3.22
CA ARG A 53 10.75 -8.15 4.67
C ARG A 53 10.15 -9.50 5.04
N SER A 54 9.10 -9.96 4.35
CA SER A 54 8.48 -11.26 4.59
C SER A 54 9.44 -12.41 4.31
N ARG A 55 10.20 -12.36 3.21
CA ARG A 55 11.25 -13.34 2.91
C ARG A 55 12.30 -13.39 4.01
N TRP A 56 12.81 -12.24 4.44
CA TRP A 56 13.80 -12.17 5.53
C TRP A 56 13.22 -12.71 6.84
N SER A 57 11.98 -12.34 7.19
CA SER A 57 11.29 -12.82 8.39
C SER A 57 11.23 -14.34 8.42
N LYS A 58 10.83 -14.96 7.31
CA LYS A 58 10.77 -16.43 7.14
C LYS A 58 12.15 -17.08 7.24
N SER A 59 13.16 -16.50 6.58
CA SER A 59 14.52 -17.07 6.58
C SER A 59 15.25 -16.95 7.92
N ASN A 60 14.83 -16.05 8.81
CA ASN A 60 15.47 -15.82 10.10
C ASN A 60 14.57 -16.23 11.28
N GLU A 61 13.46 -16.93 11.02
CA GLU A 61 12.48 -17.34 12.05
C GLU A 61 12.03 -16.16 12.94
N ALA A 62 11.97 -14.97 12.35
CA ALA A 62 11.52 -13.76 13.02
C ALA A 62 10.03 -13.54 12.75
N ASP A 63 9.32 -13.01 13.74
CA ASP A 63 7.93 -12.57 13.60
C ASP A 63 7.89 -11.05 13.47
N LEU A 64 8.13 -10.56 12.25
CA LEU A 64 8.12 -9.14 11.96
C LEU A 64 6.70 -8.66 11.63
N ALA A 65 6.17 -7.79 12.49
CA ALA A 65 4.93 -7.05 12.21
C ALA A 65 5.00 -6.43 10.80
N THR A 66 3.99 -6.74 9.98
CA THR A 66 3.92 -6.43 8.55
C THR A 66 2.47 -6.08 8.20
N PRO A 67 2.21 -5.01 7.44
CA PRO A 67 0.87 -4.66 7.00
C PRO A 67 0.36 -5.63 5.93
N ASP A 68 -0.97 -5.74 5.81
CA ASP A 68 -1.60 -6.40 4.68
C ASP A 68 -1.48 -5.51 3.44
N PHE A 69 -0.92 -6.06 2.36
CA PHE A 69 -0.56 -5.30 1.18
C PHE A 69 -1.50 -5.55 0.01
N PHE A 70 -1.92 -4.47 -0.63
CA PHE A 70 -2.84 -4.49 -1.76
C PHE A 70 -2.30 -3.64 -2.90
N PHE A 71 -2.70 -3.99 -4.11
CA PHE A 71 -2.35 -3.27 -5.33
C PHE A 71 -3.59 -3.09 -6.19
N LEU A 72 -3.62 -1.99 -6.95
CA LEU A 72 -4.65 -1.81 -7.96
C LEU A 72 -4.37 -2.69 -9.17
N THR A 73 -5.42 -3.31 -9.69
CA THR A 73 -5.38 -3.85 -11.04
C THR A 73 -5.35 -2.69 -12.05
N LYS A 74 -4.64 -2.88 -13.16
CA LYS A 74 -4.54 -1.85 -14.20
C LYS A 74 -5.91 -1.74 -14.87
N ALA A 75 -6.37 -0.52 -15.17
CA ALA A 75 -7.58 -0.32 -15.96
C ALA A 75 -7.53 -1.10 -17.28
N ALA A 76 -8.70 -1.60 -17.69
CA ALA A 76 -8.88 -2.29 -18.96
C ALA A 76 -9.14 -1.29 -20.09
N ALA A 77 -9.75 -0.14 -19.78
CA ALA A 77 -10.03 0.89 -20.76
C ALA A 77 -8.75 1.42 -21.45
N GLU A 78 -8.82 1.57 -22.77
CA GLU A 78 -7.75 2.18 -23.57
C GLU A 78 -7.80 3.72 -23.52
N ARG A 79 -9.00 4.29 -23.41
CA ARG A 79 -9.16 5.75 -23.31
C ARG A 79 -8.80 6.21 -21.91
N ARG A 80 -7.99 7.28 -21.84
CA ARG A 80 -7.45 7.80 -20.58
C ARG A 80 -8.52 8.22 -19.58
N ASP A 81 -9.55 8.92 -20.03
CA ASP A 81 -10.67 9.36 -19.17
C ASP A 81 -11.42 8.18 -18.55
N GLN A 82 -11.63 7.11 -19.34
CA GLN A 82 -12.26 5.89 -18.86
C GLN A 82 -11.33 5.11 -17.92
N ALA A 83 -10.04 5.02 -18.23
CA ALA A 83 -9.05 4.37 -17.37
C ALA A 83 -8.93 5.06 -16.00
N GLU A 84 -8.89 6.39 -15.97
CA GLU A 84 -8.88 7.18 -14.74
C GLU A 84 -10.15 6.95 -13.90
N ALA A 85 -11.32 6.85 -14.55
CA ALA A 85 -12.58 6.55 -13.87
C ALA A 85 -12.60 5.11 -13.29
N GLU A 86 -12.12 4.12 -14.04
CA GLU A 86 -11.99 2.73 -13.59
C GLU A 86 -11.05 2.60 -12.39
N GLU A 87 -9.86 3.21 -12.46
CA GLU A 87 -8.88 3.20 -11.37
C GLU A 87 -9.40 3.92 -10.13
N THR A 88 -10.13 5.03 -10.31
CA THR A 88 -10.76 5.76 -9.20
C THR A 88 -11.80 4.89 -8.50
N ALA A 89 -12.70 4.24 -9.25
CA ALA A 89 -13.72 3.36 -8.70
C ALA A 89 -13.09 2.16 -7.96
N ALA A 90 -12.08 1.53 -8.56
CA ALA A 90 -11.35 0.43 -7.94
C ALA A 90 -10.62 0.86 -6.65
N THR A 91 -10.03 2.06 -6.62
CA THR A 91 -9.35 2.61 -5.44
C THR A 91 -10.35 2.82 -4.30
N GLN A 92 -11.51 3.41 -4.60
CA GLN A 92 -12.56 3.65 -3.61
C GLN A 92 -13.10 2.33 -3.03
N ALA A 93 -13.31 1.33 -3.88
CA ALA A 93 -13.76 0.01 -3.46
C ALA A 93 -12.74 -0.67 -2.52
N LEU A 94 -11.45 -0.66 -2.87
CA LEU A 94 -10.39 -1.21 -2.04
C LEU A 94 -10.28 -0.49 -0.68
N ILE A 95 -10.36 0.83 -0.66
CA ILE A 95 -10.33 1.59 0.60
C ILE A 95 -11.52 1.22 1.48
N ALA A 96 -12.70 1.02 0.91
CA ALA A 96 -13.89 0.60 1.67
C ALA A 96 -13.73 -0.81 2.26
N GLU A 97 -13.20 -1.76 1.48
CA GLU A 97 -12.89 -3.12 1.93
C GLU A 97 -11.84 -3.14 3.05
N MET A 98 -10.76 -2.37 2.89
CA MET A 98 -9.71 -2.25 3.89
C MET A 98 -10.25 -1.68 5.20
N ARG A 99 -11.09 -0.62 5.14
CA ARG A 99 -11.71 -0.04 6.33
C ARG A 99 -12.60 -1.03 7.07
N ALA A 100 -13.35 -1.87 6.35
CA ALA A 100 -14.21 -2.86 6.97
C ALA A 100 -13.43 -3.99 7.68
N SER A 101 -12.24 -4.33 7.18
CA SER A 101 -11.39 -5.42 7.70
C SER A 101 -10.35 -4.96 8.74
N HIS A 102 -9.98 -3.68 8.72
CA HIS A 102 -8.90 -3.10 9.54
C HIS A 102 -9.37 -2.03 10.53
N ASP A 103 -10.64 -2.10 10.94
CA ASP A 103 -11.17 -1.35 12.08
C ASP A 103 -10.65 -1.89 13.44
#